data_AF-A0A543AS88-F1
#
_entry.id   AF-A0A543AS88-F1
#
_cell.length_a   1.000
_cell.length_b   1.000
_cell.length_c   1.000
_cell.angle_alpha   90.00
_cell.angle_beta   90.00
_cell.angle_gamma   90.00
#
_symmetry.space_group_name_H-M   'P 1'
#
loop_
_entity.id
_entity.type
_entity.pdbx_description
1 polymer ?
#
loop_
_entity_poly.entity_id
_entity_poly.type
_entity_poly.pdbx_seq_one_letter_code
_entity_poly.pdbx_strand_id
1 'polypeptide(L)'
;MVEQQLKTLLDVATIDKLWSSACQQVMAFERGPEDQAIYRCGDPCRTHVAEAAAVRAGLLWHYRGRSATTTYGLPDEAILGDMVEALNLAWVRDGKIYTARFY
;
A
#
# COMPACT_ATOMS: atom_id res chain seq x y z
N MET A 1 2.36 -9.92 18.71
CA MET A 1 0.91 -9.62 18.59
C MET A 1 0.65 -8.35 17.77
N VAL A 2 1.41 -7.27 17.98
CA VAL A 2 1.30 -6.02 17.20
C VAL A 2 1.61 -6.21 15.71
N GLU A 3 2.66 -6.95 15.34
CA GLU A 3 3.00 -7.24 13.93
C GLU A 3 1.88 -7.96 13.16
N GLN A 4 1.10 -8.79 13.85
CA GLN A 4 0.03 -9.56 13.23
C GLN A 4 -1.21 -8.70 13.00
N GLN A 5 -1.53 -7.79 13.92
CA GLN A 5 -2.54 -6.75 13.71
C GLN A 5 -2.12 -5.75 12.61
N LEU A 6 -0.82 -5.43 12.52
CA LEU A 6 -0.25 -4.59 11.46
C LEU A 6 -0.40 -5.21 10.07
N LYS A 7 -0.11 -6.52 9.96
CA LYS A 7 -0.36 -7.31 8.74
C LYS A 7 -1.83 -7.19 8.33
N THR A 8 -2.75 -7.41 9.27
CA THR A 8 -4.19 -7.31 9.01
C THR A 8 -4.63 -5.90 8.62
N LEU A 9 -4.07 -4.85 9.23
CA LEU A 9 -4.45 -3.46 8.92
C LEU A 9 -4.04 -3.03 7.50
N LEU A 10 -2.85 -3.44 7.04
CA LEU A 10 -2.42 -3.17 5.67
C LEU A 10 -3.21 -4.01 4.65
N ASP A 11 -3.57 -5.24 5.02
CA ASP A 11 -4.40 -6.12 4.18
C ASP A 11 -5.86 -5.60 4.07
N VAL A 12 -6.38 -4.88 5.06
CA VAL A 12 -7.76 -4.35 5.06
C VAL A 12 -7.85 -2.93 4.48
N ALA A 13 -6.87 -2.07 4.71
CA ALA A 13 -6.95 -0.66 4.32
C ALA A 13 -6.75 -0.38 2.82
N THR A 14 -6.26 -1.35 2.06
CA THR A 14 -5.78 -1.17 0.68
C THR A 14 -6.65 -1.82 -0.39
N ILE A 15 -7.54 -2.75 -0.03
CA ILE A 15 -8.37 -3.52 -0.98
C ILE A 15 -9.17 -2.59 -1.91
N ASP A 16 -9.62 -1.45 -1.40
CA ASP A 16 -10.49 -0.54 -2.16
C ASP A 16 -9.73 0.64 -2.79
N LYS A 17 -8.47 0.85 -2.38
CA LYS A 17 -7.71 2.10 -2.62
C LYS A 17 -6.46 1.93 -3.46
N LEU A 18 -5.99 0.70 -3.70
CA LEU A 18 -4.82 0.44 -4.52
C LEU A 18 -5.22 0.13 -5.97
N TRP A 19 -4.68 0.89 -6.92
CA TRP A 19 -4.96 0.72 -8.35
C TRP A 19 -3.66 0.48 -9.13
N SER A 20 -3.70 -0.16 -10.28
CA SER A 20 -2.58 -0.14 -11.22
C SER A 20 -2.79 0.99 -12.21
N SER A 21 -1.84 1.91 -12.31
CA SER A 21 -1.89 2.95 -13.35
C SER A 21 -1.67 2.41 -14.77
N ALA A 22 -1.13 1.20 -14.91
CA ALA A 22 -0.90 0.57 -16.21
C ALA A 22 -2.21 0.10 -16.86
N CYS A 23 -3.15 -0.43 -16.08
CA CYS A 23 -4.42 -0.98 -16.58
C CYS A 23 -5.67 -0.33 -15.96
N GLN A 24 -5.49 0.63 -15.06
CA GLN A 24 -6.55 1.32 -14.32
C GLN A 24 -7.51 0.36 -13.60
N GLN A 25 -7.00 -0.78 -13.12
CA GLN A 25 -7.78 -1.73 -12.32
C GLN A 25 -7.40 -1.64 -10.85
N VAL A 26 -8.39 -1.82 -9.97
CA VAL A 26 -8.16 -2.05 -8.54
C VAL A 26 -7.26 -3.27 -8.37
N MET A 27 -6.38 -3.25 -7.37
CA MET A 27 -5.53 -4.38 -7.03
C MET A 27 -6.02 -5.03 -5.74
N ALA A 28 -6.32 -6.33 -5.80
CA ALA A 28 -6.73 -7.14 -4.67
C ALA A 28 -5.51 -7.80 -4.01
N PHE A 29 -5.58 -8.01 -2.70
CA PHE A 29 -4.59 -8.77 -1.96
C PHE A 29 -4.74 -10.27 -2.26
N GLU A 30 -3.64 -10.92 -2.64
CA GLU A 30 -3.58 -12.34 -2.96
C GLU A 30 -2.31 -12.98 -2.38
N ARG A 31 -2.33 -14.31 -2.20
CA ARG A 31 -1.11 -15.10 -1.97
C ARG A 31 -0.55 -15.55 -3.31
N GLY A 32 0.64 -15.07 -3.63
CA GLY A 32 1.42 -15.44 -4.80
C GLY A 32 2.07 -16.81 -4.66
N PRO A 33 2.92 -17.19 -5.63
CA PRO A 33 3.79 -18.36 -5.50
C PRO A 33 4.57 -18.31 -4.18
N GLU A 34 4.81 -19.47 -3.57
CA GLU A 34 5.58 -19.59 -2.32
C GLU A 34 4.98 -18.84 -1.11
N ASP A 35 3.65 -18.64 -1.09
CA ASP A 35 2.91 -17.93 -0.04
C ASP A 35 3.32 -16.45 0.13
N GLN A 36 3.99 -15.87 -0.87
CA GLN A 36 4.34 -14.45 -0.85
C GLN A 36 3.07 -13.59 -0.90
N ALA A 37 2.98 -12.60 -0.01
CA ALA A 37 1.90 -11.62 -0.02
C ALA A 37 2.07 -10.64 -1.20
N ILE A 38 1.09 -10.60 -2.11
CA ILE A 38 1.11 -9.73 -3.29
C ILE A 38 -0.21 -8.99 -3.45
N TYR A 39 -0.18 -7.88 -4.18
CA TYR A 39 -1.34 -7.23 -4.74
C TYR A 39 -1.39 -7.54 -6.23
N ARG A 40 -2.54 -8.00 -6.73
CA ARG A 40 -2.76 -8.30 -8.15
C ARG A 40 -3.92 -7.49 -8.67
N CYS A 41 -3.82 -6.99 -9.90
CA CYS A 41 -4.96 -6.34 -10.55
C CYS A 41 -6.20 -7.26 -10.58
N GLY A 42 -7.37 -6.68 -10.35
CA GLY A 42 -8.65 -7.33 -10.56
C GLY A 42 -8.93 -7.57 -12.04
N ASP A 43 -10.11 -8.13 -12.30
CA ASP A 43 -10.62 -8.32 -13.66
C ASP A 43 -10.84 -6.98 -14.37
N PRO A 44 -10.58 -6.90 -15.69
CA PRO A 44 -10.16 -7.99 -16.57
C PRO A 44 -8.63 -8.18 -16.67
N CYS A 45 -7.82 -7.43 -15.93
CA CYS A 45 -6.38 -7.39 -16.17
C CYS A 45 -5.62 -8.60 -15.61
N ARG A 46 -5.77 -8.90 -14.31
CA ARG A 46 -5.12 -10.01 -13.55
C ARG A 46 -3.61 -10.24 -13.73
N THR A 47 -2.92 -9.36 -14.44
CA THR A 47 -1.54 -9.58 -14.90
C THR A 47 -0.52 -8.83 -14.05
N HIS A 48 -0.77 -7.55 -13.76
CA HIS A 48 0.19 -6.77 -12.98
C HIS A 48 0.11 -7.14 -11.50
N VAL A 49 1.29 -7.32 -10.92
CA VAL A 49 1.48 -7.66 -9.51
C VAL A 49 2.42 -6.66 -8.85
N ALA A 50 2.24 -6.48 -7.54
CA ALA A 50 3.16 -5.75 -6.69
C ALA A 50 3.34 -6.49 -5.37
N GLU A 51 4.57 -6.63 -4.89
CA GLU A 51 4.81 -7.27 -3.61
C GLU A 51 4.27 -6.41 -2.47
N ALA A 52 3.62 -7.03 -1.48
CA ALA A 52 3.03 -6.30 -0.36
C ALA A 52 4.08 -5.50 0.45
N ALA A 53 5.30 -6.04 0.56
CA ALA A 53 6.42 -5.35 1.21
C ALA A 53 6.83 -4.08 0.44
N ALA A 54 6.93 -4.16 -0.89
CA ALA A 54 7.22 -3.00 -1.73
C ALA A 54 6.09 -1.97 -1.69
N VAL A 55 4.83 -2.42 -1.65
CA VAL A 55 3.66 -1.56 -1.47
C VAL A 55 3.77 -0.78 -0.15
N ARG A 56 4.01 -1.48 0.96
CA ARG A 56 4.17 -0.87 2.28
C ARG A 56 5.31 0.13 2.32
N ALA A 57 6.49 -0.23 1.80
CA ALA A 57 7.66 0.64 1.79
C ALA A 57 7.41 1.93 0.99
N GLY A 58 6.74 1.81 -0.17
CA GLY A 58 6.37 2.98 -0.97
C GLY A 58 5.39 3.90 -0.25
N LEU A 59 4.35 3.35 0.40
CA LEU A 59 3.38 4.13 1.17
C LEU A 59 4.04 4.87 2.34
N LEU A 60 4.91 4.20 3.10
CA LEU A 60 5.67 4.79 4.19
C LEU A 60 6.57 5.93 3.71
N TRP A 61 7.27 5.73 2.59
CA TRP A 61 8.13 6.75 2.00
C TRP A 61 7.34 8.00 1.61
N HIS A 62 6.21 7.84 0.94
CA HIS A 62 5.33 8.96 0.56
C HIS A 62 4.78 9.70 1.78
N TYR A 63 4.29 8.96 2.78
CA TYR A 63 3.73 9.56 3.99
C TYR A 63 4.79 10.32 4.80
N ARG A 64 5.96 9.74 5.01
CA ARG A 64 7.09 10.39 5.70
C ARG A 64 7.57 11.63 4.96
N GLY A 65 7.66 11.58 3.62
CA GLY A 65 8.06 12.74 2.82
C GLY A 65 7.10 13.92 2.98
N ARG A 66 5.79 13.65 3.07
CA ARG A 66 4.76 14.68 3.23
C ARG A 66 4.60 15.18 4.67
N SER A 67 4.80 14.30 5.65
CA SER A 67 4.61 14.55 7.08
C SER A 67 5.96 14.61 7.81
N ALA A 68 7.01 15.10 7.15
CA ALA A 68 8.37 15.02 7.67
C ALA A 68 8.52 15.67 9.05
N THR A 69 7.86 16.81 9.27
CA THR A 69 7.92 17.55 10.54
C THR A 69 7.24 16.81 11.71
N THR A 70 6.28 15.94 11.43
CA THR A 70 5.53 15.20 12.47
C THR A 70 5.96 13.74 12.60
N THR A 71 6.68 13.20 11.62
CA THR A 71 7.12 11.79 11.60
C THR A 71 8.62 11.60 11.82
N TYR A 72 9.39 12.69 11.94
CA TYR A 72 10.83 12.64 12.16
C TYR A 72 11.18 11.89 13.46
N GLY A 73 12.08 10.91 13.36
CA GLY A 73 12.53 10.11 14.50
C GLY A 73 11.51 9.09 15.03
N LEU A 74 10.27 9.08 14.52
CA LEU A 74 9.28 8.07 14.90
C LEU A 74 9.59 6.73 14.21
N PRO A 75 9.42 5.59 14.89
CA PRO A 75 9.46 4.28 14.24
C PRO A 75 8.27 4.11 13.30
N ASP A 76 8.38 3.23 12.31
CA ASP A 76 7.31 3.00 11.33
C ASP A 76 6.01 2.57 12.02
N GLU A 77 6.10 1.73 13.06
CA GLU A 77 4.95 1.23 13.82
C GLU A 77 4.11 2.35 14.44
N ALA A 78 4.75 3.45 14.83
CA ALA A 78 4.08 4.57 15.48
C ALA A 78 3.27 5.44 14.50
N ILE A 79 3.52 5.33 13.19
CA ILE A 79 2.92 6.21 12.18
C ILE A 79 1.97 5.47 11.23
N LEU A 80 1.82 4.15 11.36
CA LEU A 80 1.03 3.35 10.43
C LEU A 80 -0.47 3.65 10.47
N GLY A 81 -1.02 3.92 11.66
CA GLY A 81 -2.43 4.31 11.80
C GLY A 81 -2.71 5.60 11.04
N ASP A 82 -1.98 6.67 11.39
CA ASP A 82 -2.10 7.97 10.73
C ASP A 82 -1.82 7.91 9.23
N MET A 83 -0.83 7.09 8.81
CA MET A 83 -0.55 6.85 7.40
C MET A 83 -1.78 6.26 6.70
N VAL A 84 -2.38 5.21 7.25
CA VAL A 84 -3.55 4.53 6.68
C VAL A 84 -4.75 5.48 6.60
N GLU A 85 -4.99 6.28 7.64
CA GLU A 85 -6.05 7.28 7.65
C GLU A 85 -5.81 8.38 6.60
N ALA A 86 -4.57 8.80 6.41
CA ALA A 86 -4.21 9.86 5.46
C ALA A 86 -4.19 9.40 3.99
N LEU A 87 -4.20 8.10 3.72
CA LEU A 87 -4.18 7.53 2.38
C LEU A 87 -5.60 7.46 1.81
N ASN A 88 -5.90 8.32 0.82
CA ASN A 88 -7.16 8.29 0.08
C ASN A 88 -7.07 7.41 -1.17
N LEU A 89 -6.04 7.59 -2.01
CA LEU A 89 -5.79 6.73 -3.17
C LEU A 89 -4.30 6.43 -3.32
N ALA A 90 -3.98 5.18 -3.63
CA ALA A 90 -2.65 4.73 -4.00
C ALA A 90 -2.69 4.01 -5.34
N TRP A 91 -1.64 4.12 -6.14
CA TRP A 91 -1.50 3.28 -7.32
C TRP A 91 -0.07 2.78 -7.53
N VAL A 92 0.03 1.63 -8.19
CA VAL A 92 1.27 1.04 -8.65
C VAL A 92 1.54 1.48 -10.08
N ARG A 93 2.78 1.89 -10.36
CA ARG A 93 3.31 2.10 -11.71
C ARG A 93 4.73 1.57 -11.78
N ASP A 94 5.00 0.65 -12.70
CA ASP A 94 6.34 0.08 -12.90
C ASP A 94 6.97 -0.46 -11.60
N GLY A 95 6.17 -1.13 -10.77
CA GLY A 95 6.59 -1.66 -9.46
C GLY A 95 6.80 -0.61 -8.35
N LYS A 96 6.59 0.68 -8.66
CA LYS A 96 6.67 1.78 -7.69
C LYS A 96 5.27 2.21 -7.25
N ILE A 97 5.16 2.63 -5.99
CA ILE A 97 3.92 3.14 -5.42
C ILE A 97 3.87 4.65 -5.57
N TYR A 98 2.68 5.15 -5.86
CA TYR A 98 2.33 6.56 -5.93
C TYR A 98 1.04 6.76 -5.13
N THR A 99 0.84 7.96 -4.61
CA THR A 99 -0.36 8.30 -3.84
C THR A 99 -0.95 9.61 -4.37
N ALA A 100 -2.28 9.73 -4.42
CA ALA A 100 -2.96 10.99 -4.66
C ALA A 100 -3.84 11.34 -3.47
N ARG A 101 -3.88 12.64 -3.16
CA ARG A 101 -4.99 13.23 -2.43
C ARG A 101 -6.15 13.40 -3.41
N PHE A 102 -7.30 12.83 -3.10
CA PHE A 102 -8.55 13.54 -3.34
C PHE A 102 -8.91 14.16 -2.00
N TYR A 103 -9.13 15.46 -2.04
CA TYR A 103 -9.17 16.41 -0.92
C TYR A 103 -10.07 15.99 0.24
#